data_AF-A0A945RPI0-F1
#
_entry.id   AF-A0A945RPI0-F1
#
_cell.length_a   1.000
_cell.length_b   1.000
_cell.length_c   1.000
_cell.angle_alpha   90.00
_cell.angle_beta   90.00
_cell.angle_gamma   90.00
#
_symmetry.space_group_name_H-M   'P 1'
#
loop_
_entity.id
_entity.type
_entity.pdbx_description
1 polymer ?
#
loop_
_entity_poly.entity_id
_entity_poly.type
_entity_poly.pdbx_seq_one_letter_code
_entity_poly.pdbx_strand_id
1 'polypeptide(L)'
;MAQADERYAVWLSPRSWLISCRLDDEPELLDNINANFPDRSIHASAFSDYLCWLSLEGEATEDALRQGGFISLANEGLPEGHANRTIMAGIPAIIHRKQRSNG
;
A
#
# COMPACT_ATOMS: atom_id res chain seq x y z
N MET A 1 1.42 -15.05 -11.38
CA MET A 1 2.09 -13.74 -11.47
C MET A 1 2.82 -13.54 -10.16
N ALA A 2 4.15 -13.54 -10.18
CA ALA A 2 4.97 -13.41 -8.97
C ALA A 2 4.93 -11.96 -8.51
N GLN A 3 4.22 -11.68 -7.41
CA GLN A 3 4.34 -10.42 -6.70
C GLN A 3 5.74 -10.42 -6.06
N ALA A 4 6.60 -9.48 -6.46
CA ALA A 4 7.94 -9.34 -5.91
C ALA A 4 7.87 -9.27 -4.36
N ASP A 5 8.83 -9.94 -3.72
CA ASP A 5 8.99 -10.26 -2.28
C ASP A 5 9.09 -9.06 -1.32
N GLU A 6 8.53 -7.91 -1.66
CA GLU A 6 8.73 -6.68 -0.89
C GLU A 6 7.64 -6.52 0.17
N ARG A 7 7.99 -6.79 1.43
CA ARG A 7 7.20 -6.39 2.58
C ARG A 7 7.37 -4.89 2.80
N TYR A 8 6.27 -4.15 2.85
CA TYR A 8 6.31 -2.72 3.14
C TYR A 8 5.07 -2.31 3.95
N ALA A 9 5.20 -1.19 4.65
CA ALA A 9 4.10 -0.59 5.41
C ALA A 9 3.67 0.72 4.75
N VAL A 10 2.38 0.83 4.46
CA VAL A 10 1.76 2.08 4.03
C VAL A 10 1.21 2.80 5.26
N TRP A 11 1.66 4.02 5.48
CA TRP A 11 1.12 4.88 6.52
C TRP A 11 -0.25 5.42 6.12
N LEU A 12 -1.29 5.11 6.92
CA LEU A 12 -2.65 5.60 6.68
C LEU A 12 -2.97 6.78 7.59
N SER A 13 -2.59 6.72 8.86
CA SER A 13 -2.78 7.80 9.83
C SER A 13 -1.77 7.65 10.96
N PRO A 14 -1.61 8.64 11.86
CA PRO A 14 -0.66 8.55 12.97
C PRO A 14 -0.74 7.27 13.82
N ARG A 15 -1.87 6.55 13.79
CA ARG A 15 -2.07 5.31 14.55
C ARG A 15 -2.53 4.12 13.69
N SER A 16 -2.40 4.18 12.37
CA SER A 16 -2.84 3.11 11.49
C SER A 16 -1.95 2.94 10.28
N TRP A 17 -1.61 1.68 9.99
CA TRP A 17 -0.77 1.27 8.87
C TRP A 17 -1.42 0.10 8.15
N LEU A 18 -1.18 -0.01 6.85
CA LEU A 18 -1.47 -1.21 6.07
C LEU A 18 -0.14 -1.91 5.79
N ILE A 19 -0.01 -3.18 6.16
CA ILE A 19 1.20 -3.95 5.87
C ILE A 19 0.95 -4.82 4.65
N SER A 20 1.73 -4.60 3.60
CA SER A 20 1.76 -5.47 2.43
C SER A 20 2.72 -6.63 2.71
N CYS A 21 2.23 -7.85 2.54
CA CYS A 21 3.01 -9.09 2.67
C CYS A 21 2.46 -10.13 1.69
N ARG A 22 3.16 -11.26 1.57
CA ARG A 22 2.64 -12.43 0.85
C ARG A 22 1.47 -13.01 1.65
N LEU A 23 0.44 -13.50 0.97
CA LEU A 23 -0.74 -14.07 1.64
C LEU A 23 -0.38 -15.21 2.60
N ASP A 24 0.58 -16.06 2.20
CA ASP A 24 1.06 -17.16 3.03
C ASP A 24 1.76 -16.69 4.32
N ASP A 25 2.27 -15.46 4.34
CA ASP A 25 2.97 -14.86 5.49
C ASP A 25 2.00 -14.12 6.45
N GLU A 26 0.77 -13.81 6.02
CA GLU A 26 -0.17 -12.98 6.79
C GLU A 26 -0.47 -13.58 8.19
N PRO A 27 -0.74 -14.90 8.35
CA PRO A 27 -1.01 -15.46 9.67
C PRO A 27 0.18 -15.33 10.64
N GLU A 28 1.39 -15.65 10.18
CA GLU A 28 2.60 -15.56 11.00
C GLU A 28 2.89 -14.11 11.41
N LEU A 29 2.68 -13.17 10.50
CA LEU A 29 2.86 -11.75 10.77
C LEU A 29 1.88 -11.25 11.84
N LEU A 30 0.61 -11.68 11.77
CA LEU A 30 -0.40 -11.34 12.76
C LEU A 30 -0.04 -11.89 14.15
N ASP A 31 0.36 -13.16 14.22
CA ASP A 31 0.77 -13.81 15.45
C ASP A 31 1.98 -13.11 16.07
N ASN A 32 2.98 -12.77 15.26
CA ASN A 32 4.16 -12.04 15.69
C ASN A 32 3.82 -10.66 16.24
N ILE A 33 2.94 -9.89 15.60
CA ILE A 33 2.53 -8.57 16.11
C ILE A 33 1.79 -8.74 17.44
N ASN A 34 0.83 -9.66 17.51
CA ASN A 34 0.05 -9.87 18.74
C ASN A 34 0.92 -10.35 19.91
N ALA A 35 1.94 -11.16 19.64
CA ALA A 35 2.90 -11.62 20.65
C ALA A 35 3.81 -10.50 21.17
N ASN A 36 4.21 -9.55 20.31
CA ASN A 36 5.06 -8.41 20.70
C ASN A 36 4.29 -7.29 21.40
N PHE A 37 2.97 -7.20 21.20
CA PHE A 37 2.10 -6.20 21.83
C PHE A 37 0.98 -6.88 22.66
N PRO A 38 1.33 -7.64 23.73
CA PRO A 38 0.35 -8.40 24.51
C PRO A 38 -0.62 -7.49 25.29
N ASP A 39 -0.25 -6.23 25.53
CA ASP A 39 -1.07 -5.20 26.14
C ASP A 39 -2.11 -4.59 25.18
N ARG A 40 -2.12 -5.03 23.91
CA ARG A 40 -2.97 -4.52 22.83
C ARG A 40 -2.78 -3.03 22.54
N SER A 41 -1.61 -2.48 22.86
CA SER A 41 -1.22 -1.13 22.44
C SER A 41 -1.18 -0.99 20.89
N ILE A 42 -0.92 -2.10 20.21
CA ILE A 42 -1.08 -2.30 18.77
C ILE A 42 -1.99 -3.51 18.56
N HIS A 43 -2.88 -3.41 17.56
CA HIS A 43 -3.73 -4.51 17.12
C HIS A 43 -3.53 -4.74 15.63
N ALA A 44 -3.38 -6.00 15.23
CA ALA A 44 -3.29 -6.40 13.84
C ALA A 44 -4.44 -7.35 13.50
N SER A 45 -4.99 -7.19 12.30
CA SER A 45 -6.09 -7.98 11.77
C SER A 45 -5.85 -8.25 10.29
N ALA A 46 -6.22 -9.45 9.82
CA ALA A 46 -6.18 -9.78 8.40
C ALA A 46 -7.12 -8.84 7.61
N PHE A 47 -6.61 -8.30 6.52
CA PHE A 47 -7.37 -7.39 5.63
C PHE A 47 -7.27 -7.79 4.15
N SER A 48 -6.59 -8.90 3.85
CA SER A 48 -6.37 -9.45 2.52
C SER A 48 -7.65 -9.61 1.70
N ASP A 49 -8.71 -10.18 2.29
CA ASP A 49 -10.00 -10.40 1.61
C ASP A 49 -10.82 -9.12 1.34
N TYR A 50 -10.46 -8.01 1.99
CA TYR A 50 -11.22 -6.75 1.90
C TYR A 50 -10.64 -5.77 0.88
N LEU A 51 -9.49 -6.06 0.30
CA LEU A 51 -8.75 -5.16 -0.58
C LEU A 51 -8.48 -5.80 -1.94
N CYS A 52 -8.63 -5.01 -3.00
CA CYS A 52 -8.21 -5.38 -4.34
C CYS A 52 -6.92 -4.64 -4.69
N TRP A 53 -5.99 -5.36 -5.32
CA TRP A 53 -4.70 -4.82 -5.77
C TRP A 53 -4.65 -4.76 -7.29
N LEU A 54 -4.34 -3.58 -7.82
CA LEU A 54 -4.12 -3.35 -9.25
C LEU A 54 -2.71 -2.82 -9.45
N SER A 55 -1.97 -3.38 -10.41
CA SER A 55 -0.66 -2.87 -10.83
C SER A 55 -0.83 -2.13 -12.16
N LEU A 56 -0.29 -0.92 -12.23
CA LEU A 56 -0.22 -0.12 -13.45
C LEU A 56 1.25 0.11 -13.77
N GLU A 57 1.64 -0.23 -15.00
CA GLU A 57 3.03 -0.16 -15.46
C GLU A 57 3.07 0.41 -16.88
N GLY A 58 4.14 1.16 -17.20
CA GLY A 58 4.35 1.76 -18.50
C GLY A 58 4.23 3.29 -18.51
N GLU A 59 4.64 3.88 -19.63
CA GLU A 59 4.80 5.35 -19.79
C GLU A 59 3.48 6.13 -19.63
N ALA A 60 2.35 5.52 -19.98
CA ALA A 60 1.03 6.15 -19.89
C ALA A 60 0.35 6.05 -18.50
N THR A 61 1.04 5.49 -17.49
CA THR A 61 0.45 5.26 -16.16
C THR A 61 0.02 6.56 -15.48
N GLU A 62 0.83 7.61 -15.57
CA GLU A 62 0.52 8.88 -14.93
C GLU A 62 -0.71 9.55 -15.55
N ASP A 63 -0.83 9.52 -16.88
CA ASP A 63 -1.99 10.05 -17.58
C ASP A 63 -3.27 9.27 -17.26
N ALA A 64 -3.19 7.94 -17.17
CA ALA A 64 -4.31 7.11 -16.75
C ALA A 64 -4.76 7.43 -15.31
N LEU A 65 -3.82 7.63 -14.39
CA LEU A 65 -4.13 8.05 -13.02
C LEU A 65 -4.78 9.44 -12.99
N ARG A 66 -4.27 10.41 -13.76
CA ARG A 66 -4.86 11.75 -13.85
C ARG A 66 -6.28 11.73 -14.41
N GLN A 67 -6.55 10.91 -15.44
CA GLN A 67 -7.90 10.71 -15.97
C GLN A 67 -8.86 10.13 -14.93
N GLY A 68 -8.35 9.25 -14.06
CA GLY A 68 -9.07 8.71 -12.91
C GLY A 68 -9.26 9.71 -11.76
N GLY A 69 -8.77 10.94 -11.87
CA GLY A 69 -8.91 11.97 -10.84
C GLY A 69 -7.78 11.99 -9.80
N PHE A 70 -6.70 11.23 -10.02
CA PHE A 70 -5.51 11.36 -9.17
C PHE A 70 -4.87 12.73 -9.36
N ILE A 71 -4.70 13.45 -8.26
CA ILE A 71 -3.93 14.69 -8.21
C ILE A 71 -2.92 14.57 -7.07
N SER A 72 -1.63 14.65 -7.41
CA SER A 72 -0.57 14.85 -6.41
C SER A 72 -0.36 16.35 -6.20
N LEU A 73 -0.27 16.78 -4.94
CA LEU A 73 0.03 18.18 -4.59
C LEU A 73 1.52 18.48 -4.57
N ALA A 74 2.38 17.47 -4.73
CA ALA A 74 3.81 17.67 -4.87
C ALA A 74 4.16 18.08 -6.30
N ASN A 75 5.12 19.00 -6.43
CA ASN A 75 5.53 19.58 -7.72
C ASN A 75 5.96 18.53 -8.76
N GLU A 76 6.48 17.39 -8.30
CA GLU A 76 7.01 16.30 -9.14
C GLU A 76 6.10 15.06 -9.20
N GLY A 77 4.85 15.17 -8.74
CA GLY A 77 3.96 14.02 -8.62
C GLY A 77 4.20 13.23 -7.33
N LEU A 78 3.65 12.01 -7.24
CA LEU A 78 3.88 11.14 -6.08
C LEU A 78 5.34 10.61 -6.14
N PRO A 79 6.18 10.82 -5.12
CA PRO A 79 7.56 10.33 -5.15
C PRO A 79 7.64 8.80 -5.12
N GLU A 80 8.76 8.24 -5.57
CA GLU A 80 9.02 6.79 -5.45
C GLU A 80 9.12 6.36 -3.98
N GLY A 81 8.67 5.15 -3.68
CA GLY A 81 8.58 4.61 -2.32
C GLY A 81 7.49 5.26 -1.46
N HIS A 82 6.67 6.15 -2.02
CA HIS A 82 5.62 6.84 -1.29
C HIS A 82 4.24 6.33 -1.70
N ALA A 83 3.32 6.41 -0.74
CA ALA A 83 1.92 6.11 -0.94
C ALA A 83 1.07 7.34 -0.59
N ASN A 84 -0.04 7.50 -1.29
CA ASN A 84 -1.01 8.55 -1.02
C ASN A 84 -2.42 7.97 -0.98
N ARG A 85 -3.23 8.48 -0.04
CA ARG A 85 -4.66 8.17 0.05
C ARG A 85 -5.41 9.18 -0.80
N THR A 86 -6.32 8.71 -1.63
CA THR A 86 -6.99 9.55 -2.62
C THR A 86 -8.34 8.97 -3.01
N ILE A 87 -9.04 9.66 -3.91
CA ILE A 87 -10.26 9.18 -4.56
C ILE A 87 -9.91 8.95 -6.04
N MET A 88 -10.10 7.71 -6.50
CA MET A 88 -9.90 7.30 -7.89
C MET A 88 -11.21 6.88 -8.50
N ALA A 89 -11.63 7.53 -9.59
CA ALA A 89 -12.91 7.25 -10.27
C ALA A 89 -14.11 7.23 -9.31
N GLY A 90 -14.09 8.09 -8.28
CA GLY A 90 -15.12 8.15 -7.24
C GLY A 90 -14.99 7.11 -6.12
N ILE A 91 -13.94 6.29 -6.11
CA ILE A 91 -13.71 5.22 -5.14
C ILE A 91 -12.50 5.57 -4.25
N PRO A 92 -12.60 5.44 -2.91
CA PRO A 92 -11.44 5.59 -2.03
C PRO A 92 -10.35 4.57 -2.38
N ALA A 93 -9.13 5.06 -2.60
CA ALA A 93 -8.00 4.24 -3.02
C ALA A 93 -6.70 4.67 -2.34
N ILE A 94 -5.76 3.74 -2.29
CA ILE A 94 -4.36 3.99 -1.94
C ILE A 94 -3.55 3.82 -3.21
N ILE A 95 -2.83 4.86 -3.62
CA ILE A 95 -1.86 4.79 -4.71
C ILE A 95 -0.49 4.67 -4.09
N HIS A 96 0.22 3.59 -4.38
CA HIS A 96 1.60 3.36 -3.97
C HIS A 96 2.50 3.38 -5.20
N ARG A 97 3.45 4.32 -5.25
CA ARG A 97 4.49 4.33 -6.28
C ARG A 97 5.67 3.51 -5.77
N LYS A 98 5.81 2.29 -6.30
CA LYS A 98 6.92 1.40 -5.94
C LYS A 98 8.26 2.09 -6.16
N GLN A 99 9.20 1.85 -5.25
CA GLN A 99 10.58 2.24 -5.45
C GLN A 99 11.20 1.34 -6.52
N ARG A 100 11.93 1.91 -7.48
CA ARG A 100 12.70 1.07 -8.41
C ARG A 100 13.82 0.40 -7.61
N SER A 101 13.87 -0.92 -7.65
CA SER A 101 15.04 -1.66 -7.18
C SER A 101 16.21 -1.26 -8.08
N ASN A 102 17.24 -0.59 -7.52
CA ASN A 102 18.49 -0.44 -8.23
C ASN A 102 19.10 -1.84 -8.35
N GLY A 103 19.05 -2.40 -9.56
CA GLY A 103 19.75 -3.65 -9.91
C GLY A 103 21.26 -3.44 -9.94
#